data_AF-A0A0Q9PK35-F1
#
_entry.id   AF-A0A0Q9PK35-F1
#
_cell.length_a   1.000
_cell.length_b   1.000
_cell.length_c   1.000
_cell.angle_alpha   90.00
_cell.angle_beta   90.00
_cell.angle_gamma   90.00
#
_symmetry.space_group_name_H-M   'P 1'
#
loop_
_entity.id
_entity.type
_entity.pdbx_description
1 polymer ?
#
loop_
_entity_poly.entity_id
_entity_poly.type
_entity_poly.pdbx_seq_one_letter_code
_entity_poly.pdbx_strand_id
1 'polypeptide(L)'
;MAGLALLLAVAQAVAAPIRPVPAPSDAAVEAMLAAPADEIFALEAALPQIREPSLALLAQARLAAARLDAAQARRLVDRFLAGGERSPRQRALAWGIAADAAFATGDYARAAKAARQWQAALAQAGSGKAEQEGAAQTAAVAAQLAAAPAQRVVSYRPRPEPVHRDKVGLPRSTVTIGGIAQEAVLDTGANLSVVSLSAARRLGLRLQGGAASVGSASRAAVATRLGVADTLRFAGLTLRNVAFLVLDDEQLAMPVPGGYRIDAILGFPVLRELRRFRITAAGRLEPSLPDAPMPGAAPGNLRLIGNDLFVQAEVGGQPAAMHLDSGGARSSLSATFARRHADLLKGLRQRREHVAGAGGAVERSAATWPGARVRIGSHETVLAGLAVELAGGTGASPSVLGEDVLGAFDWWSVDFARMELEFGPARTRAKHAPAVPSAGTSYAD
;
A
#
# COMPACT_ATOMS: atom_id res chain seq x y z
N MET A 1 -66.98 -22.02 14.08
CA MET A 1 -65.55 -22.31 13.90
C MET A 1 -65.03 -21.45 12.77
N ALA A 2 -64.19 -20.46 13.10
CA ALA A 2 -63.68 -19.45 12.18
C ALA A 2 -62.44 -19.98 11.44
N GLY A 3 -62.43 -19.89 10.11
CA GLY A 3 -61.28 -20.17 9.26
C GLY A 3 -60.80 -18.88 8.60
N LEU A 4 -59.66 -18.38 9.05
CA LEU A 4 -59.01 -17.15 8.59
C LEU A 4 -58.22 -17.46 7.31
N ALA A 5 -58.58 -16.87 6.18
CA ALA A 5 -57.82 -16.95 4.93
C ALA A 5 -56.71 -15.89 4.93
N LEU A 6 -55.45 -16.33 4.97
CA LEU A 6 -54.28 -15.45 4.92
C LEU A 6 -53.85 -15.25 3.46
N LEU A 7 -54.12 -14.06 2.91
CA LEU A 7 -53.59 -13.61 1.62
C LEU A 7 -52.11 -13.26 1.76
N LEU A 8 -51.23 -14.05 1.14
CA LEU A 8 -49.82 -13.70 0.95
C LEU A 8 -49.69 -12.67 -0.19
N ALA A 9 -49.38 -11.42 0.14
CA ALA A 9 -48.96 -10.43 -0.84
C ALA A 9 -47.46 -10.59 -1.12
N VAL A 10 -47.11 -11.06 -2.32
CA VAL A 10 -45.72 -11.08 -2.80
C VAL A 10 -45.39 -9.70 -3.34
N ALA A 11 -44.63 -8.91 -2.59
CA ALA A 11 -44.08 -7.65 -3.07
C ALA A 11 -42.92 -7.95 -4.04
N GLN A 12 -43.16 -7.81 -5.35
CA GLN A 12 -42.08 -7.79 -6.33
C GLN A 12 -41.31 -6.47 -6.20
N ALA A 13 -40.07 -6.55 -5.71
CA ALA A 13 -39.14 -5.43 -5.77
C ALA A 13 -38.78 -5.19 -7.24
N VAL A 14 -39.36 -4.15 -7.84
CA VAL A 14 -38.98 -3.68 -9.18
C VAL A 14 -37.57 -3.11 -9.07
N ALA A 15 -36.58 -3.83 -9.60
CA ALA A 15 -35.22 -3.32 -9.73
C ALA A 15 -35.24 -2.08 -10.61
N ALA A 16 -34.81 -0.94 -10.07
CA ALA A 16 -34.68 0.29 -10.85
C ALA A 16 -33.72 0.04 -12.03
N PRO A 17 -34.03 0.53 -13.24
CA PRO A 17 -33.15 0.34 -14.39
C PRO A 17 -31.79 0.97 -14.10
N ILE A 18 -30.74 0.15 -14.17
CA ILE A 18 -29.35 0.59 -14.06
C ILE A 18 -29.12 1.56 -15.23
N ARG A 19 -29.04 2.86 -14.93
CA ARG A 19 -28.65 3.85 -15.93
C ARG A 19 -27.25 3.48 -16.44
N PRO A 20 -27.03 3.33 -17.76
CA PRO A 20 -25.71 3.06 -18.27
C PRO A 20 -24.79 4.22 -17.87
N VAL A 21 -23.69 3.89 -17.17
CA VAL A 21 -22.64 4.86 -16.88
C VAL A 21 -22.08 5.32 -18.23
N PRO A 22 -22.04 6.63 -18.53
CA PRO A 22 -21.50 7.11 -19.79
C PRO A 22 -20.03 6.71 -19.93
N ALA A 23 -19.62 6.36 -21.15
CA ALA A 23 -18.22 6.05 -21.44
C ALA A 23 -17.32 7.22 -21.03
N PRO A 24 -16.16 6.97 -20.40
CA PRO A 24 -15.25 8.01 -19.97
C PRO A 24 -14.69 8.76 -21.18
N SER A 25 -14.43 10.06 -21.04
CA SER A 25 -13.66 10.81 -22.02
C SER A 25 -12.18 10.41 -21.96
N ASP A 26 -11.44 10.64 -23.04
CA ASP A 26 -10.00 10.39 -23.11
C ASP A 26 -9.24 11.12 -21.99
N ALA A 27 -9.63 12.37 -21.72
CA ALA A 27 -9.08 13.16 -20.61
C ALA A 27 -9.36 12.53 -19.23
N ALA A 28 -10.53 11.91 -19.04
CA ALA A 28 -10.85 11.21 -17.79
C ALA A 28 -9.99 9.94 -17.64
N VAL A 29 -9.77 9.20 -18.72
CA VAL A 29 -8.89 8.01 -18.72
C VAL A 29 -7.44 8.41 -18.42
N GLU A 30 -6.92 9.48 -19.05
CA GLU A 30 -5.58 9.99 -18.74
C GLU A 30 -5.46 10.45 -17.28
N ALA A 31 -6.49 11.07 -16.72
CA ALA A 31 -6.53 11.45 -15.31
C ALA A 31 -6.49 10.22 -14.38
N MET A 32 -7.23 9.15 -14.70
CA MET A 32 -7.18 7.89 -13.96
C MET A 32 -5.80 7.23 -14.02
N LEU A 33 -5.18 7.21 -15.21
CA LEU A 33 -3.82 6.71 -15.40
C LEU A 33 -2.76 7.51 -14.64
N ALA A 34 -2.99 8.82 -14.48
CA ALA A 34 -2.10 9.74 -13.78
C ALA A 34 -2.20 9.68 -12.25
N ALA A 35 -3.35 9.28 -11.71
CA ALA A 35 -3.60 9.18 -10.27
C ALA A 35 -3.90 7.73 -9.83
N PRO A 36 -3.02 6.76 -10.16
CA PRO A 36 -3.35 5.34 -10.04
C PRO A 36 -3.65 4.91 -8.58
N ALA A 37 -3.07 5.55 -7.57
CA ALA A 37 -3.35 5.26 -6.16
C ALA A 37 -4.83 5.49 -5.77
N ASP A 38 -5.47 6.50 -6.36
CA ASP A 38 -6.89 6.84 -6.09
C ASP A 38 -7.84 6.18 -7.12
N GLU A 39 -7.35 5.88 -8.32
CA GLU A 39 -8.19 5.60 -9.50
C GLU A 39 -8.07 4.19 -10.08
N ILE A 40 -7.18 3.32 -9.58
CA ILE A 40 -6.90 2.02 -10.23
C ILE A 40 -8.14 1.13 -10.40
N PHE A 41 -9.05 1.12 -9.42
CA PHE A 41 -10.29 0.36 -9.49
C PHE A 41 -11.31 1.01 -10.45
N ALA A 42 -11.35 2.34 -10.53
CA ALA A 42 -12.18 3.06 -11.48
C ALA A 42 -11.67 2.84 -12.92
N LEU A 43 -10.36 2.87 -13.12
CA LEU A 43 -9.70 2.57 -14.40
C LEU A 43 -10.06 1.16 -14.89
N GLU A 44 -10.05 0.18 -13.99
CA GLU A 44 -10.43 -1.19 -14.31
C GLU A 44 -11.90 -1.32 -14.72
N ALA A 45 -12.80 -0.71 -13.96
CA ALA A 45 -14.23 -0.69 -14.28
C ALA A 45 -14.52 0.04 -15.61
N ALA A 46 -13.74 1.07 -15.92
CA ALA A 46 -13.84 1.86 -17.14
C ALA A 46 -13.28 1.16 -18.38
N LEU A 47 -12.33 0.22 -18.22
CA LEU A 47 -11.58 -0.40 -19.32
C LEU A 47 -12.45 -0.88 -20.51
N PRO A 48 -13.58 -1.58 -20.31
CA PRO A 48 -14.41 -2.06 -21.43
C PRO A 48 -15.05 -0.94 -22.25
N GLN A 49 -15.09 0.29 -21.73
CA GLN A 49 -15.75 1.45 -22.32
C GLN A 49 -14.76 2.45 -22.93
N ILE A 50 -13.45 2.24 -22.78
CA ILE A 50 -12.41 3.11 -23.35
C ILE A 50 -12.39 2.92 -24.87
N ARG A 51 -12.69 3.98 -25.61
CA ARG A 51 -12.79 3.95 -27.08
C ARG A 51 -11.47 4.18 -27.79
N GLU A 52 -10.61 5.04 -27.24
CA GLU A 52 -9.32 5.35 -27.84
C GLU A 52 -8.36 4.16 -27.65
N PRO A 53 -7.91 3.49 -28.74
CA PRO A 53 -7.15 2.24 -28.61
C PRO A 53 -5.82 2.38 -27.87
N SER A 54 -5.16 3.52 -27.95
CA SER A 54 -3.87 3.73 -27.30
C SER A 54 -3.98 3.91 -25.78
N LEU A 55 -5.02 4.60 -25.31
CA LEU A 55 -5.37 4.73 -23.91
C LEU A 55 -5.88 3.42 -23.35
N ALA A 56 -6.66 2.64 -24.12
CA ALA A 56 -7.04 1.29 -23.74
C ALA A 56 -5.80 0.40 -23.54
N LEU A 57 -4.79 0.54 -24.41
CA LEU A 57 -3.52 -0.19 -24.30
C LEU A 57 -2.72 0.21 -23.04
N LEU A 58 -2.66 1.51 -22.70
CA LEU A 58 -2.04 1.98 -21.45
C LEU A 58 -2.80 1.52 -20.21
N ALA A 59 -4.12 1.55 -20.24
CA ALA A 59 -4.96 1.04 -19.15
C ALA A 59 -4.71 -0.45 -18.91
N GLN A 60 -4.64 -1.25 -19.98
CA GLN A 60 -4.26 -2.67 -19.88
C GLN A 60 -2.84 -2.84 -19.31
N ALA A 61 -1.88 -2.01 -19.71
CA ALA A 61 -0.51 -2.07 -19.21
C ALA A 61 -0.44 -1.76 -17.72
N ARG A 62 -1.15 -0.72 -17.27
CA ARG A 62 -1.26 -0.34 -15.85
C ARG A 62 -1.92 -1.44 -15.03
N LEU A 63 -2.99 -2.05 -15.53
CA LEU A 63 -3.69 -3.13 -14.84
C LEU A 63 -2.87 -4.43 -14.79
N ALA A 64 -2.10 -4.73 -15.83
CA ALA A 64 -1.15 -5.84 -15.80
C ALA A 64 -0.07 -5.63 -14.72
N ALA A 65 0.52 -4.44 -14.65
CA ALA A 65 1.47 -4.09 -13.60
C ALA A 65 0.83 -4.18 -12.21
N ALA A 66 -0.42 -3.70 -12.09
CA ALA A 66 -1.18 -3.74 -10.85
C ALA A 66 -1.58 -5.14 -10.39
N ARG A 67 -1.39 -6.17 -11.22
CA ARG A 67 -1.63 -7.59 -10.90
C ARG A 67 -0.34 -8.41 -10.91
N LEU A 68 0.80 -7.76 -10.69
CA LEU A 68 2.14 -8.38 -10.69
C LEU A 68 2.56 -9.05 -12.02
N ASP A 69 1.88 -8.75 -13.13
CA ASP A 69 2.27 -9.24 -14.47
C ASP A 69 3.16 -8.20 -15.18
N ALA A 70 4.38 -8.06 -14.66
CA ALA A 70 5.37 -7.15 -15.22
C ALA A 70 5.76 -7.51 -16.67
N ALA A 71 5.66 -8.77 -17.06
CA ALA A 71 5.97 -9.21 -18.42
C ALA A 71 4.93 -8.72 -19.42
N GLN A 72 3.63 -8.86 -19.10
CA GLN A 72 2.55 -8.31 -19.90
C GLN A 72 2.55 -6.78 -19.89
N ALA A 73 2.75 -6.15 -18.72
CA ALA A 73 2.86 -4.70 -18.62
C ALA A 73 3.95 -4.17 -19.56
N ARG A 74 5.14 -4.78 -19.54
CA ARG A 74 6.25 -4.43 -20.44
C ARG A 74 5.86 -4.58 -21.91
N ARG A 75 5.30 -5.73 -22.30
CA ARG A 75 4.87 -5.96 -23.70
C ARG A 75 3.89 -4.88 -24.18
N LEU A 76 2.93 -4.50 -23.34
CA LEU A 76 1.91 -3.51 -23.68
C LEU A 76 2.49 -2.10 -23.74
N VAL A 77 3.39 -1.73 -22.83
CA VAL A 77 4.12 -0.44 -22.89
C VAL A 77 5.00 -0.36 -24.13
N ASP A 78 5.77 -1.42 -24.44
CA ASP A 78 6.62 -1.45 -25.63
C ASP A 78 5.79 -1.29 -26.91
N ARG A 79 4.64 -2.00 -27.01
CA ARG A 79 3.68 -1.85 -28.10
C ARG A 79 3.11 -0.43 -28.18
N PHE A 80 2.80 0.18 -27.04
CA PHE A 80 2.28 1.55 -26.99
C PHE A 80 3.29 2.56 -27.55
N LEU A 81 4.54 2.45 -27.08
CA LEU A 81 5.64 3.32 -27.45
C LEU A 81 6.13 3.12 -28.89
N ALA A 82 5.97 1.93 -29.46
CA ALA A 82 6.26 1.63 -30.86
C ALA A 82 5.18 2.09 -31.84
N GLY A 83 4.01 2.53 -31.35
CA GLY A 83 2.96 3.10 -32.19
C GLY A 83 3.30 4.48 -32.74
N GLY A 84 2.34 5.11 -33.44
CA GLY A 84 2.49 6.46 -33.99
C GLY A 84 2.73 7.56 -32.95
N GLU A 85 2.62 8.82 -33.36
CA GLU A 85 2.92 9.97 -32.49
C GLU A 85 2.15 9.93 -31.16
N ARG A 86 2.89 10.09 -30.05
CA ARG A 86 2.36 10.11 -28.68
C ARG A 86 2.61 11.46 -28.04
N SER A 87 1.65 11.97 -27.28
CA SER A 87 1.87 13.20 -26.52
C SER A 87 2.94 13.00 -25.44
N PRO A 88 3.65 14.06 -25.00
CA PRO A 88 4.56 13.96 -23.86
C PRO A 88 3.89 13.38 -22.61
N ARG A 89 2.62 13.73 -22.37
CA ARG A 89 1.83 13.21 -21.23
C ARG A 89 1.66 11.70 -21.32
N GLN A 90 1.25 11.19 -22.48
CA GLN A 90 1.08 9.75 -22.69
C GLN A 90 2.39 8.97 -22.57
N ARG A 91 3.51 9.53 -23.07
CA ARG A 91 4.83 8.94 -22.86
C ARG A 91 5.19 8.88 -21.37
N ALA A 92 4.87 9.94 -20.61
CA ALA A 92 5.11 9.95 -19.18
C ALA A 92 4.32 8.85 -18.46
N LEU A 93 3.04 8.65 -18.82
CA LEU A 93 2.22 7.56 -18.29
C LEU A 93 2.84 6.18 -18.60
N ALA A 94 3.24 5.95 -19.85
CA ALA A 94 3.86 4.72 -20.30
C ALA A 94 5.16 4.40 -19.54
N TRP A 95 6.05 5.38 -19.41
CA TRP A 95 7.33 5.21 -18.72
C TRP A 95 7.18 5.05 -17.21
N GLY A 96 6.19 5.70 -16.59
CA GLY A 96 5.83 5.46 -15.19
C GLY A 96 5.40 4.01 -14.96
N ILE A 97 4.51 3.46 -15.80
CA ILE A 97 4.11 2.04 -15.72
C ILE A 97 5.33 1.12 -15.87
N ALA A 98 6.21 1.39 -16.83
CA ALA A 98 7.42 0.59 -17.03
C ALA A 98 8.40 0.64 -15.86
N ALA A 99 8.57 1.83 -15.25
CA ALA A 99 9.40 1.99 -14.06
C ALA A 99 8.84 1.20 -12.87
N ASP A 100 7.54 1.33 -12.61
CA ASP A 100 6.84 0.61 -11.54
C ASP A 100 6.96 -0.90 -11.69
N ALA A 101 6.62 -1.44 -12.87
CA ALA A 101 6.65 -2.89 -13.11
C ALA A 101 8.08 -3.48 -13.03
N ALA A 102 9.08 -2.74 -13.53
CA ALA A 102 10.48 -3.18 -13.44
C ALA A 102 11.01 -3.11 -11.99
N PHE A 103 10.66 -2.04 -11.26
CA PHE A 103 11.08 -1.90 -9.87
C PHE A 103 10.46 -2.99 -9.00
N ALA A 104 9.17 -3.27 -9.20
CA ALA A 104 8.47 -4.33 -8.51
C ALA A 104 9.22 -5.64 -8.66
N THR A 105 9.60 -6.09 -9.86
CA THR A 105 10.29 -7.39 -10.03
C THR A 105 11.78 -7.40 -9.64
N GLY A 106 12.32 -6.30 -9.13
CA GLY A 106 13.73 -6.17 -8.77
C GLY A 106 14.66 -5.97 -9.97
N ASP A 107 14.13 -5.68 -11.17
CA ASP A 107 14.93 -5.29 -12.33
C ASP A 107 15.25 -3.78 -12.25
N TYR A 108 16.09 -3.44 -11.27
CA TYR A 108 16.41 -2.07 -10.93
C TYR A 108 17.14 -1.33 -12.05
N ALA A 109 17.92 -2.03 -12.88
CA ALA A 109 18.57 -1.45 -14.06
C ALA A 109 17.54 -0.98 -15.10
N ARG A 110 16.53 -1.81 -15.40
CA ARG A 110 15.42 -1.41 -16.28
C ARG A 110 14.58 -0.31 -15.63
N ALA A 111 14.28 -0.42 -14.33
CA ALA A 111 13.54 0.59 -13.60
C ALA A 111 14.23 1.96 -13.67
N ALA A 112 15.55 2.01 -13.47
CA ALA A 112 16.33 3.25 -13.57
C ALA A 112 16.30 3.84 -14.98
N LYS A 113 16.39 3.01 -16.02
CA LYS A 113 16.28 3.48 -17.41
C LYS A 113 14.89 4.05 -17.70
N ALA A 114 13.83 3.34 -17.31
CA ALA A 114 12.45 3.77 -17.50
C ALA A 114 12.15 5.06 -16.71
N ALA A 115 12.59 5.14 -15.45
CA ALA A 115 12.40 6.33 -14.60
C ALA A 115 13.07 7.58 -15.18
N ARG A 116 14.27 7.47 -15.78
CA ARG A 116 14.89 8.60 -16.50
C ARG A 116 14.07 9.07 -17.70
N GLN A 117 13.50 8.14 -18.47
CA GLN A 117 12.61 8.47 -19.59
C GLN A 117 11.31 9.10 -19.09
N TRP A 118 10.79 8.62 -17.97
CA TRP A 118 9.63 9.17 -17.30
C TRP A 118 9.86 10.63 -16.88
N GLN A 119 10.99 10.92 -16.21
CA GLN A 119 11.37 12.30 -15.84
C GLN A 119 11.44 13.23 -17.06
N ALA A 120 12.10 12.78 -18.13
CA ALA A 120 12.19 13.57 -19.37
C ALA A 120 10.82 13.84 -19.99
N ALA A 121 9.94 12.84 -20.00
CA ALA A 121 8.58 12.99 -20.52
C ALA A 121 7.71 13.90 -19.64
N LEU A 122 7.82 13.83 -18.32
CA LEU A 122 7.12 14.73 -17.39
C LEU A 122 7.55 16.19 -17.57
N ALA A 123 8.84 16.43 -17.75
CA ALA A 123 9.37 17.77 -18.01
C ALA A 123 8.80 18.34 -19.32
N GLN A 124 8.79 17.54 -20.40
CA GLN A 124 8.20 17.93 -21.68
C GLN A 124 6.67 18.13 -21.60
N ALA A 125 5.99 17.41 -20.72
CA ALA A 125 4.55 17.54 -20.50
C ALA A 125 4.17 18.72 -19.59
N GLY A 126 5.14 19.46 -19.05
CA GLY A 126 4.86 20.53 -18.08
C GLY A 126 4.17 20.03 -16.80
N SER A 127 4.46 18.79 -16.38
CA SER A 127 3.81 18.16 -15.22
C SER A 127 4.17 18.85 -13.90
N GLY A 128 3.28 18.79 -12.92
CA GLY A 128 3.45 19.46 -11.63
C GLY A 128 4.66 18.96 -10.83
N LYS A 129 5.16 19.81 -9.91
CA LYS A 129 6.33 19.55 -9.07
C LYS A 129 6.29 18.20 -8.35
N ALA A 130 5.15 17.81 -7.80
CA ALA A 130 5.00 16.55 -7.07
C ALA A 130 5.24 15.30 -7.95
N GLU A 131 4.75 15.30 -9.20
CA GLU A 131 4.99 14.19 -10.14
C GLU A 131 6.48 14.11 -10.50
N GLN A 132 7.13 15.25 -10.74
CA GLN A 132 8.56 15.31 -11.06
C GLN A 132 9.42 14.82 -9.89
N GLU A 133 9.08 15.20 -8.66
CA GLU A 133 9.77 14.73 -7.44
C GLU A 133 9.61 13.23 -7.24
N GLY A 134 8.40 12.68 -7.41
CA GLY A 134 8.15 11.23 -7.30
C GLY A 134 8.95 10.42 -8.34
N ALA A 135 8.99 10.90 -9.58
CA ALA A 135 9.79 10.28 -10.63
C ALA A 135 11.31 10.37 -10.33
N ALA A 136 11.77 11.50 -9.81
CA ALA A 136 13.17 11.69 -9.42
C ALA A 136 13.59 10.78 -8.25
N GLN A 137 12.72 10.64 -7.25
CA GLN A 137 12.94 9.73 -6.13
C GLN A 137 13.05 8.28 -6.61
N THR A 138 12.13 7.85 -7.48
CA THR A 138 12.15 6.49 -8.06
C THR A 138 13.43 6.26 -8.87
N ALA A 139 13.82 7.23 -9.71
CA ALA A 139 15.05 7.15 -10.49
C ALA A 139 16.29 7.05 -9.61
N ALA A 140 16.37 7.82 -8.52
CA ALA A 140 17.49 7.81 -7.60
C ALA A 140 17.66 6.45 -6.90
N VAL A 141 16.57 5.90 -6.35
CA VAL A 141 16.59 4.58 -5.69
C VAL A 141 16.95 3.47 -6.68
N ALA A 142 16.28 3.45 -7.84
CA ALA A 142 16.54 2.44 -8.87
C ALA A 142 17.98 2.51 -9.41
N ALA A 143 18.53 3.71 -9.60
CA ALA A 143 19.90 3.89 -10.09
C ALA A 143 20.95 3.33 -9.11
N GLN A 144 20.75 3.51 -7.80
CA GLN A 144 21.66 2.95 -6.80
C GLN A 144 21.60 1.43 -6.72
N LEU A 145 20.45 0.83 -7.00
CA LEU A 145 20.29 -0.63 -7.05
C LEU A 145 20.59 -1.21 -8.45
N ALA A 146 20.83 -0.39 -9.47
CA ALA A 146 20.94 -0.87 -10.85
C ALA A 146 22.10 -1.86 -11.07
N ALA A 147 23.18 -1.73 -10.29
CA ALA A 147 24.31 -2.66 -10.30
C ALA A 147 24.13 -3.84 -9.34
N ALA A 148 23.14 -3.77 -8.43
CA ALA A 148 22.85 -4.86 -7.52
C ALA A 148 22.12 -6.00 -8.26
N PRO A 149 22.43 -7.26 -7.95
CA PRO A 149 21.67 -8.38 -8.48
C PRO A 149 20.22 -8.34 -7.97
N ALA A 150 19.27 -8.75 -8.83
CA ALA A 150 17.86 -8.82 -8.45
C ALA A 150 17.63 -9.77 -7.27
N GLN A 151 16.65 -9.42 -6.44
CA GLN A 151 16.12 -10.32 -5.42
C GLN A 151 15.62 -11.59 -6.09
N ARG A 152 15.93 -12.75 -5.51
CA ARG A 152 15.43 -14.03 -6.02
C ARG A 152 15.07 -15.00 -4.90
N VAL A 153 14.03 -15.79 -5.16
CA VAL A 153 13.67 -16.94 -4.34
C VAL A 153 14.63 -18.09 -4.62
N VAL A 154 15.32 -18.56 -3.60
CA VAL A 154 16.17 -19.77 -3.69
C VAL A 154 15.34 -21.01 -3.38
N SER A 155 14.53 -20.95 -2.34
CA SER A 155 13.62 -22.02 -1.96
C SER A 155 12.46 -21.45 -1.16
N TYR A 156 11.33 -22.13 -1.23
CA TYR A 156 10.17 -21.80 -0.43
C TYR A 156 9.40 -23.06 -0.06
N ARG A 157 9.31 -23.33 1.24
CA ARG A 157 8.44 -24.36 1.83
C ARG A 157 7.69 -23.71 2.98
N PRO A 158 6.42 -23.32 2.81
CA PRO A 158 5.69 -22.53 3.79
C PRO A 158 5.79 -23.11 5.20
N ARG A 159 6.16 -22.27 6.18
CA ARG A 159 6.17 -22.62 7.60
C ARG A 159 5.54 -21.50 8.41
N PRO A 160 4.59 -21.82 9.31
CA PRO A 160 4.03 -20.82 10.20
C PRO A 160 5.10 -20.19 11.11
N GLU A 161 4.96 -18.90 11.37
CA GLU A 161 5.83 -18.15 12.28
C GLU A 161 5.01 -17.47 13.39
N PRO A 162 5.54 -17.39 14.62
CA PRO A 162 4.90 -16.62 15.68
C PRO A 162 4.95 -15.13 15.34
N VAL A 163 3.82 -14.45 15.52
CA VAL A 163 3.71 -13.00 15.39
C VAL A 163 3.22 -12.45 16.71
N HIS A 164 3.99 -11.58 17.34
CA HIS A 164 3.54 -10.86 18.52
C HIS A 164 3.35 -9.38 18.19
N ARG A 165 2.55 -8.70 19.00
CA ARG A 165 2.40 -7.25 18.92
C ARG A 165 3.33 -6.63 19.95
N ASP A 166 4.15 -5.69 19.53
CA ASP A 166 5.01 -4.97 20.47
C ASP A 166 4.23 -3.92 21.29
N LYS A 167 4.93 -3.15 22.12
CA LYS A 167 4.32 -2.17 23.01
C LYS A 167 3.55 -1.03 22.31
N VAL A 168 3.78 -0.81 21.01
CA VAL A 168 3.04 0.18 20.21
C VAL A 168 2.06 -0.49 19.24
N GLY A 169 1.89 -1.81 19.33
CA GLY A 169 0.94 -2.58 18.54
C GLY A 169 1.45 -3.04 17.17
N LEU A 170 2.74 -2.89 16.87
CA LEU A 170 3.28 -3.31 15.57
C LEU A 170 3.49 -4.84 15.55
N PRO A 171 3.15 -5.53 14.43
CA PRO A 171 3.36 -6.96 14.30
C PRO A 171 4.83 -7.26 14.12
N ARG A 172 5.39 -8.13 14.97
CA ARG A 172 6.78 -8.55 14.91
C ARG A 172 6.93 -10.05 14.80
N SER A 173 7.93 -10.45 14.03
CA SER A 173 8.42 -11.81 13.98
C SER A 173 9.94 -11.81 13.84
N THR A 174 10.56 -12.89 14.28
CA THR A 174 11.98 -13.12 14.05
C THR A 174 12.23 -13.53 12.61
N VAL A 175 13.22 -12.90 11.98
CA VAL A 175 13.74 -13.21 10.64
C VAL A 175 15.23 -13.50 10.74
N THR A 176 15.81 -14.25 9.81
CA THR A 176 17.27 -14.39 9.72
C THR A 176 17.81 -13.58 8.56
N ILE A 177 18.63 -12.57 8.83
CA ILE A 177 19.27 -11.72 7.82
C ILE A 177 20.78 -11.88 7.94
N GLY A 178 21.47 -12.20 6.85
CA GLY A 178 22.92 -12.42 6.88
C GLY A 178 23.38 -13.53 7.82
N GLY A 179 22.49 -14.47 8.18
CA GLY A 179 22.77 -15.54 9.15
C GLY A 179 22.47 -15.17 10.61
N ILE A 180 22.05 -13.94 10.88
CA ILE A 180 21.77 -13.43 12.24
C ILE A 180 20.26 -13.30 12.44
N ALA A 181 19.76 -13.76 13.59
CA ALA A 181 18.37 -13.56 13.99
C ALA A 181 18.10 -12.09 14.29
N GLN A 182 17.03 -11.54 13.72
CA GLN A 182 16.62 -10.16 13.84
C GLN A 182 15.10 -10.11 14.01
N GLU A 183 14.66 -9.42 15.05
CA GLU A 183 13.24 -9.04 15.19
C GLU A 183 12.90 -7.98 14.16
N ALA A 184 11.87 -8.23 13.34
CA ALA A 184 11.44 -7.30 12.30
C ALA A 184 9.93 -7.02 12.40
N VAL A 185 9.56 -5.77 12.12
CA VAL A 185 8.15 -5.40 11.92
C VAL A 185 7.68 -5.98 10.58
N LEU A 186 6.50 -6.59 10.54
CA LEU A 186 5.88 -7.10 9.31
C LEU A 186 5.00 -6.01 8.69
N ASP A 187 5.45 -5.40 7.61
CA ASP A 187 4.87 -4.17 7.09
C ASP A 187 4.56 -4.26 5.59
N THR A 188 3.28 -4.41 5.25
CA THR A 188 2.82 -4.38 3.86
C THR A 188 2.89 -2.98 3.23
N GLY A 189 2.96 -1.92 4.05
CA GLY A 189 3.05 -0.53 3.59
C GLY A 189 4.49 -0.08 3.31
N ALA A 190 5.50 -0.86 3.70
CA ALA A 190 6.90 -0.57 3.40
C ALA A 190 7.27 -1.03 1.98
N ASN A 191 7.44 -0.08 1.06
CA ASN A 191 7.75 -0.32 -0.36
C ASN A 191 9.13 -0.96 -0.63
N LEU A 192 10.02 -0.94 0.37
CA LEU A 192 11.24 -1.70 0.50
C LEU A 192 11.36 -2.13 1.96
N SER A 193 12.10 -3.20 2.24
CA SER A 193 12.46 -3.49 3.62
C SER A 193 13.35 -2.37 4.17
N VAL A 194 13.29 -2.10 5.47
CA VAL A 194 14.03 -1.00 6.12
C VAL A 194 14.89 -1.55 7.24
N VAL A 195 16.09 -1.01 7.43
CA VAL A 195 16.92 -1.27 8.62
C VAL A 195 17.58 0.02 9.11
N SER A 196 17.89 0.05 10.41
CA SER A 196 18.77 1.07 10.96
C SER A 196 20.21 0.87 10.47
N LEU A 197 21.03 1.92 10.45
CA LEU A 197 22.42 1.85 10.01
C LEU A 197 23.24 0.90 10.87
N SER A 198 23.05 0.93 12.19
CA SER A 198 23.74 -0.02 13.08
C SER A 198 23.26 -1.46 12.88
N ALA A 199 21.97 -1.69 12.64
CA ALA A 199 21.47 -3.02 12.27
C ALA A 199 22.04 -3.48 10.91
N ALA A 200 22.10 -2.61 9.90
CA ALA A 200 22.67 -2.95 8.60
C ALA A 200 24.12 -3.43 8.72
N ARG A 201 24.94 -2.75 9.53
CA ARG A 201 26.33 -3.14 9.83
C ARG A 201 26.40 -4.47 10.57
N ARG A 202 25.61 -4.62 11.64
CA ARG A 202 25.54 -5.86 12.46
C ARG A 202 25.12 -7.07 11.63
N LEU A 203 24.15 -6.89 10.74
CA LEU A 203 23.58 -7.94 9.89
C LEU A 203 24.40 -8.20 8.60
N GLY A 204 25.49 -7.46 8.39
CA GLY A 204 26.40 -7.68 7.27
C GLY A 204 25.85 -7.26 5.91
N LEU A 205 24.97 -6.25 5.84
CA LEU A 205 24.47 -5.74 4.56
C LEU A 205 25.60 -5.06 3.77
N ARG A 206 25.64 -5.33 2.47
CA ARG A 206 26.49 -4.61 1.53
C ARG A 206 25.85 -3.26 1.20
N LEU A 207 26.35 -2.21 1.85
CA LEU A 207 25.93 -0.84 1.58
C LEU A 207 26.37 -0.44 0.16
N GLN A 208 25.43 0.11 -0.61
CA GLN A 208 25.70 0.64 -1.94
C GLN A 208 26.40 1.99 -1.82
N GLY A 209 27.36 2.25 -2.71
CA GLY A 209 28.07 3.53 -2.75
C GLY A 209 27.16 4.67 -3.20
N GLY A 210 27.15 5.76 -2.45
CA GLY A 210 26.36 6.97 -2.71
C GLY A 210 25.25 7.19 -1.68
N ALA A 211 25.19 8.37 -1.06
CA ALA A 211 24.01 8.78 -0.31
C ALA A 211 22.94 9.20 -1.33
N ALA A 212 21.81 8.48 -1.41
CA ALA A 212 20.62 9.03 -2.06
C ALA A 212 19.88 9.84 -1.01
N SER A 213 19.57 11.09 -1.30
CA SER A 213 18.51 11.77 -0.55
C SER A 213 17.18 11.27 -1.09
N VAL A 214 16.53 10.35 -0.39
CA VAL A 214 15.11 10.01 -0.63
C VAL A 214 14.31 10.90 0.32
N GLY A 215 13.79 12.00 -0.22
CA GLY A 215 12.95 12.96 0.50
C GLY A 215 12.50 14.09 -0.41
N SER A 216 11.24 14.52 -0.29
CA SER A 216 10.70 15.64 -1.08
C SER A 216 11.42 16.95 -0.76
N ALA A 217 11.47 17.88 -1.72
CA ALA A 217 12.19 19.16 -1.64
C ALA A 217 11.60 20.17 -0.62
N SER A 218 10.92 19.68 0.42
CA SER A 218 10.40 20.43 1.57
C SER A 218 10.92 19.91 2.91
N ARG A 219 11.68 18.79 2.90
CA ARG A 219 12.20 18.15 4.11
C ARG A 219 13.73 18.24 4.09
N ALA A 220 14.33 18.39 5.27
CA ALA A 220 15.77 18.16 5.42
C ALA A 220 16.09 16.81 4.78
N ALA A 221 17.01 16.80 3.82
CA ALA A 221 17.41 15.63 3.05
C ALA A 221 17.67 14.45 4.01
N VAL A 222 16.76 13.48 4.02
CA VAL A 222 16.93 12.25 4.77
C VAL A 222 17.97 11.42 4.04
N ALA A 223 19.11 11.18 4.67
CA ALA A 223 20.21 10.41 4.10
C ALA A 223 19.87 8.91 4.06
N THR A 224 19.05 8.51 3.10
CA THR A 224 18.74 7.12 2.80
C THR A 224 19.89 6.47 2.04
N ARG A 225 20.54 5.52 2.70
CA ARG A 225 21.47 4.62 2.03
C ARG A 225 20.68 3.41 1.54
N LEU A 226 21.20 2.72 0.54
CA LEU A 226 20.69 1.41 0.16
C LEU A 226 21.67 0.33 0.59
N GLY A 227 21.12 -0.78 1.07
CA GLY A 227 21.88 -1.95 1.47
C GLY A 227 21.31 -3.19 0.81
N VAL A 228 22.17 -4.17 0.52
CA VAL A 228 21.74 -5.48 0.02
C VAL A 228 22.16 -6.54 1.01
N ALA A 229 21.18 -7.28 1.54
CA ALA A 229 21.44 -8.47 2.32
C ALA A 229 21.67 -9.66 1.36
N ASP A 230 22.77 -10.37 1.56
CA ASP A 230 23.09 -11.50 0.70
C ASP A 230 22.08 -12.63 0.86
N THR A 231 21.58 -12.88 2.08
CA THR A 231 20.54 -13.89 2.35
C THR A 231 19.54 -13.37 3.37
N LEU A 232 18.26 -13.69 3.16
CA LEU A 232 17.19 -13.55 4.13
C LEU A 232 16.40 -14.86 4.22
N ARG A 233 16.03 -15.27 5.45
CA ARG A 233 15.14 -16.40 5.69
C ARG A 233 14.00 -16.00 6.61
N PHE A 234 12.79 -16.40 6.24
CA PHE A 234 11.57 -16.12 7.01
C PHE A 234 10.44 -17.06 6.60
N ALA A 235 9.70 -17.66 7.52
CA ALA A 235 8.47 -18.41 7.22
C ALA A 235 8.67 -19.54 6.18
N GLY A 236 9.85 -20.15 6.19
CA GLY A 236 10.26 -21.20 5.24
C GLY A 236 10.66 -20.70 3.83
N LEU A 237 10.68 -19.39 3.61
CA LEU A 237 11.23 -18.71 2.44
C LEU A 237 12.74 -18.47 2.62
N THR A 238 13.52 -18.67 1.57
CA THR A 238 14.93 -18.24 1.48
C THR A 238 15.12 -17.37 0.26
N LEU A 239 15.55 -16.13 0.49
CA LEU A 239 15.83 -15.13 -0.54
C LEU A 239 17.34 -14.85 -0.63
N ARG A 240 17.77 -14.43 -1.82
CA ARG A 240 19.08 -13.81 -2.07
C ARG A 240 18.90 -12.39 -2.59
N ASN A 241 19.87 -11.53 -2.27
CA ASN A 241 19.96 -10.16 -2.77
C ASN A 241 18.75 -9.29 -2.39
N VAL A 242 18.37 -9.32 -1.11
CA VAL A 242 17.23 -8.53 -0.63
C VAL A 242 17.68 -7.08 -0.44
N ALA A 243 17.03 -6.16 -1.13
CA ALA A 243 17.30 -4.73 -1.01
C ALA A 243 16.63 -4.13 0.23
N PHE A 244 17.35 -3.24 0.90
CA PHE A 244 16.91 -2.51 2.08
C PHE A 244 17.16 -1.00 1.91
N LEU A 245 16.20 -0.21 2.37
CA LEU A 245 16.46 1.16 2.79
C LEU A 245 17.22 1.12 4.11
N VAL A 246 18.30 1.88 4.20
CA VAL A 246 19.12 2.00 5.40
C VAL A 246 19.02 3.44 5.89
N LEU A 247 18.36 3.61 7.04
CA LEU A 247 18.14 4.90 7.68
C LEU A 247 19.12 5.09 8.83
N ASP A 248 19.41 6.35 9.17
CA ASP A 248 20.12 6.65 10.41
C ASP A 248 19.25 6.21 11.60
N ASP A 249 19.90 5.78 12.69
CA ASP A 249 19.25 5.12 13.82
C ASP A 249 18.17 6.02 14.47
N GLU A 250 18.41 7.33 14.51
CA GLU A 250 17.51 8.35 15.08
C GLU A 250 16.20 8.45 14.30
N GLN A 251 16.20 8.10 13.01
CA GLN A 251 15.01 8.17 12.14
C GLN A 251 14.05 7.01 12.36
N LEU A 252 14.52 5.97 13.05
CA LEU A 252 13.73 4.81 13.46
C LEU A 252 13.50 4.81 14.98
N ALA A 253 13.88 5.88 15.67
CA ALA A 253 13.53 6.13 17.06
C ALA A 253 12.22 6.94 17.12
N MET A 254 11.19 6.38 17.77
CA MET A 254 9.91 7.05 17.95
C MET A 254 9.85 7.74 19.33
N PRO A 255 9.31 8.96 19.41
CA PRO A 255 9.22 9.73 20.64
C PRO A 255 8.05 9.24 21.52
N VAL A 256 8.10 7.99 21.94
CA VAL A 256 7.14 7.41 22.89
C VAL A 256 7.76 7.31 24.29
N PRO A 257 6.96 7.45 25.37
CA PRO A 257 7.46 7.28 26.73
C PRO A 257 8.23 5.97 26.91
N GLY A 258 9.39 6.07 27.55
CA GLY A 258 10.30 4.93 27.75
C GLY A 258 11.10 4.50 26.51
N GLY A 259 11.08 5.28 25.42
CA GLY A 259 11.89 5.09 24.21
C GLY A 259 11.46 3.88 23.36
N TYR A 260 11.38 4.03 22.05
CA TYR A 260 11.05 2.91 21.15
C TYR A 260 11.83 3.05 19.86
N ARG A 261 12.39 1.95 19.39
CA ARG A 261 13.19 1.92 18.17
C ARG A 261 12.84 0.70 17.32
N ILE A 262 12.88 0.90 16.01
CA ILE A 262 12.74 -0.16 15.02
C ILE A 262 14.12 -0.44 14.42
N ASP A 263 14.60 -1.67 14.53
CA ASP A 263 15.88 -2.06 13.94
C ASP A 263 15.73 -2.58 12.52
N ALA A 264 14.60 -3.23 12.24
CA ALA A 264 14.28 -3.82 10.95
C ALA A 264 12.76 -3.80 10.68
N ILE A 265 12.41 -3.55 9.43
CA ILE A 265 11.07 -3.67 8.85
C ILE A 265 11.19 -4.62 7.66
N LEU A 266 10.38 -5.68 7.66
CA LEU A 266 10.22 -6.58 6.54
C LEU A 266 9.10 -6.07 5.64
N GLY A 267 9.50 -5.46 4.52
CA GLY A 267 8.57 -4.77 3.63
C GLY A 267 7.91 -5.67 2.59
N PHE A 268 7.03 -5.06 1.80
CA PHE A 268 6.24 -5.69 0.75
C PHE A 268 7.04 -6.58 -0.21
N PRO A 269 8.24 -6.21 -0.71
CA PRO A 269 9.00 -7.04 -1.64
C PRO A 269 9.38 -8.41 -1.09
N VAL A 270 9.49 -8.59 0.23
CA VAL A 270 9.72 -9.89 0.84
C VAL A 270 8.40 -10.60 1.13
N LEU A 271 7.43 -9.88 1.71
CA LEU A 271 6.13 -10.45 2.08
C LEU A 271 5.39 -11.04 0.87
N ARG A 272 5.52 -10.43 -0.31
CA ARG A 272 4.89 -10.94 -1.53
C ARG A 272 5.42 -12.30 -1.98
N GLU A 273 6.68 -12.62 -1.67
CA GLU A 273 7.32 -13.88 -2.07
C GLU A 273 6.76 -15.07 -1.27
N LEU A 274 5.99 -14.80 -0.20
CA LEU A 274 5.17 -15.80 0.48
C LEU A 274 3.98 -16.26 -0.39
N ARG A 275 3.63 -15.54 -1.47
CA ARG A 275 2.53 -15.81 -2.41
C ARG A 275 1.12 -15.72 -1.81
N ARG A 276 0.89 -16.42 -0.72
CA ARG A 276 -0.29 -16.28 0.14
C ARG A 276 0.14 -16.35 1.59
N PHE A 277 -0.36 -15.45 2.42
CA PHE A 277 -0.17 -15.53 3.86
C PHE A 277 -1.41 -15.04 4.60
N ARG A 278 -1.65 -15.62 5.77
CA ARG A 278 -2.68 -15.22 6.73
C ARG A 278 -2.03 -14.75 8.03
N ILE A 279 -2.48 -13.64 8.58
CA ILE A 279 -2.17 -13.21 9.95
C ILE A 279 -3.40 -13.50 10.82
N THR A 280 -3.20 -14.24 11.91
CA THR A 280 -4.27 -14.59 12.85
C THR A 280 -4.22 -13.73 14.10
N ALA A 281 -5.39 -13.48 14.71
CA ALA A 281 -5.50 -12.81 16.01
C ALA A 281 -4.84 -13.59 17.15
N ALA A 282 -4.58 -14.90 16.94
CA ALA A 282 -3.80 -15.74 17.83
C ALA A 282 -2.28 -15.51 17.74
N GLY A 283 -1.83 -14.55 16.93
CA GLY A 283 -0.42 -14.19 16.84
C GLY A 283 0.39 -15.17 16.01
N ARG A 284 -0.11 -15.53 14.82
CA ARG A 284 0.60 -16.39 13.87
C ARG A 284 0.51 -15.82 12.46
N LEU A 285 1.63 -15.89 11.74
CA LEU A 285 1.66 -15.83 10.28
C LEU A 285 1.62 -17.24 9.73
N GLU A 286 0.64 -17.53 8.90
CA GLU A 286 0.42 -18.83 8.26
C GLU A 286 0.60 -18.67 6.74
N PRO A 287 1.81 -18.95 6.21
CA PRO A 287 2.05 -18.88 4.78
C PRO A 287 1.50 -20.13 4.08
N SER A 288 1.08 -19.99 2.83
CA SER A 288 0.62 -21.11 2.01
C SER A 288 0.91 -20.87 0.53
N LEU A 289 0.82 -21.93 -0.28
CA LEU A 289 0.80 -21.78 -1.73
C LEU A 289 -0.65 -21.54 -2.16
N PRO A 290 -0.92 -20.53 -3.01
CA PRO A 290 -2.27 -20.30 -3.50
C PRO A 290 -2.71 -21.42 -4.44
N ASP A 291 -4.02 -21.66 -4.48
CA ASP A 291 -4.62 -22.50 -5.51
C ASP A 291 -4.50 -21.81 -6.87
N ALA A 292 -4.54 -22.58 -7.96
CA ALA A 292 -4.60 -22.01 -9.29
C ALA A 292 -5.86 -21.13 -9.41
N PRO A 293 -5.74 -19.88 -9.93
CA PRO A 293 -6.90 -19.05 -10.17
C PRO A 293 -7.89 -19.79 -11.09
N MET A 294 -9.17 -19.79 -10.73
CA MET A 294 -10.20 -20.36 -11.58
C MET A 294 -10.31 -19.54 -12.88
N PRO A 295 -10.35 -20.18 -14.06
CA PRO A 295 -10.56 -19.47 -15.32
C PRO A 295 -11.85 -18.63 -15.26
N GLY A 296 -11.74 -17.34 -15.59
CA GLY A 296 -12.88 -16.42 -15.59
C GLY A 296 -13.32 -15.89 -14.23
N ALA A 297 -12.60 -16.19 -13.14
CA ALA A 297 -12.85 -15.55 -11.85
C ALA A 297 -12.69 -14.02 -11.96
N ALA A 298 -13.57 -13.29 -11.28
CA ALA A 298 -13.41 -11.84 -11.15
C ALA A 298 -12.06 -11.54 -10.49
N PRO A 299 -11.38 -10.46 -10.88
CA PRO A 299 -10.14 -10.08 -10.24
C PRO A 299 -10.42 -9.70 -8.77
N GLY A 300 -9.54 -10.09 -7.85
CA GLY A 300 -9.74 -9.80 -6.43
C GLY A 300 -9.73 -8.30 -6.11
N ASN A 301 -9.89 -7.95 -4.84
CA ASN A 301 -10.01 -6.58 -4.35
C ASN A 301 -8.66 -5.86 -4.10
N LEU A 302 -7.52 -6.39 -4.58
CA LEU A 302 -6.19 -5.77 -4.43
C LEU A 302 -5.57 -5.30 -5.74
N ARG A 303 -4.88 -4.17 -5.76
CA ARG A 303 -4.10 -3.68 -6.92
C ARG A 303 -2.78 -3.07 -6.46
N LEU A 304 -1.69 -3.34 -7.16
CA LEU A 304 -0.40 -2.70 -6.89
C LEU A 304 -0.21 -1.42 -7.70
N ILE A 305 0.33 -0.40 -7.05
CA ILE A 305 0.97 0.74 -7.73
C ILE A 305 2.42 0.79 -7.26
N GLY A 306 3.36 0.41 -8.14
CA GLY A 306 4.74 0.16 -7.70
C GLY A 306 4.78 -1.00 -6.70
N ASN A 307 5.22 -0.73 -5.47
CA ASN A 307 5.21 -1.69 -4.35
C ASN A 307 4.12 -1.37 -3.30
N ASP A 308 3.25 -0.40 -3.55
CA ASP A 308 2.15 -0.05 -2.64
C ASP A 308 0.92 -0.87 -3.01
N LEU A 309 0.31 -1.54 -2.03
CA LEU A 309 -0.81 -2.45 -2.23
C LEU A 309 -2.15 -1.78 -1.86
N PHE A 310 -3.03 -1.55 -2.82
CA PHE A 310 -4.31 -0.88 -2.60
C PHE A 310 -5.46 -1.88 -2.55
N VAL A 311 -6.36 -1.69 -1.59
CA VAL A 311 -7.60 -2.45 -1.39
C VAL A 311 -8.78 -1.62 -1.87
N GLN A 312 -9.73 -2.26 -2.56
CA GLN A 312 -11.04 -1.66 -2.82
C GLN A 312 -11.91 -1.76 -1.56
N ALA A 313 -12.15 -0.63 -0.93
CA ALA A 313 -13.02 -0.50 0.23
C ALA A 313 -14.22 0.41 -0.06
N GLU A 314 -15.19 0.40 0.85
CA GLU A 314 -16.23 1.40 0.95
C GLU A 314 -16.19 2.03 2.34
N VAL A 315 -16.17 3.36 2.41
CA VAL A 315 -16.17 4.11 3.67
C VAL A 315 -17.37 5.03 3.70
N GLY A 316 -18.28 4.81 4.66
CA GLY A 316 -19.52 5.57 4.76
C GLY A 316 -20.38 5.53 3.48
N GLY A 317 -20.38 4.39 2.78
CA GLY A 317 -21.11 4.22 1.51
C GLY A 317 -20.38 4.74 0.27
N GLN A 318 -19.17 5.29 0.40
CA GLN A 318 -18.39 5.81 -0.73
C GLN A 318 -17.21 4.89 -1.07
N PRO A 319 -16.97 4.60 -2.37
CA PRO A 319 -15.79 3.85 -2.79
C PRO A 319 -14.49 4.55 -2.36
N ALA A 320 -13.53 3.77 -1.85
CA ALA A 320 -12.21 4.25 -1.48
C ALA A 320 -11.15 3.21 -1.87
N ALA A 321 -10.12 3.65 -2.59
CA ALA A 321 -8.87 2.90 -2.70
C ALA A 321 -8.04 3.18 -1.44
N MET A 322 -7.70 2.14 -0.67
CA MET A 322 -6.96 2.29 0.58
C MET A 322 -5.68 1.45 0.53
N HIS A 323 -4.54 2.09 0.78
CA HIS A 323 -3.23 1.44 0.89
C HIS A 323 -3.21 0.50 2.10
N LEU A 324 -2.99 -0.80 1.89
CA LEU A 324 -2.89 -1.82 2.93
C LEU A 324 -1.57 -1.67 3.68
N ASP A 325 -1.64 -1.23 4.92
CA ASP A 325 -0.49 -0.93 5.75
C ASP A 325 -0.59 -1.66 7.11
N SER A 326 -0.05 -2.88 7.18
CA SER A 326 0.03 -3.63 8.44
C SER A 326 1.03 -3.04 9.45
N GLY A 327 1.89 -2.11 9.02
CA GLY A 327 2.72 -1.28 9.90
C GLY A 327 1.98 -0.05 10.44
N GLY A 328 0.80 0.27 9.92
CA GLY A 328 -0.03 1.39 10.35
C GLY A 328 -1.00 0.99 11.45
N ALA A 329 -0.90 1.60 12.64
CA ALA A 329 -1.83 1.31 13.73
C ALA A 329 -3.26 1.80 13.47
N ARG A 330 -3.44 2.83 12.64
CA ARG A 330 -4.72 3.49 12.38
C ARG A 330 -4.95 3.71 10.89
N SER A 331 -6.19 3.56 10.46
CA SER A 331 -6.64 3.90 9.12
C SER A 331 -6.82 5.42 8.97
N SER A 332 -6.71 5.92 7.75
CA SER A 332 -6.92 7.33 7.43
C SER A 332 -7.42 7.51 5.99
N LEU A 333 -8.07 8.65 5.72
CA LEU A 333 -8.54 9.02 4.38
C LEU A 333 -7.74 10.23 3.85
N SER A 334 -7.44 10.19 2.55
CA SER A 334 -6.66 11.20 1.88
C SER A 334 -7.41 12.54 1.74
N ALA A 335 -6.64 13.60 1.47
CA ALA A 335 -7.20 14.88 1.04
C ALA A 335 -7.98 14.77 -0.28
N THR A 336 -7.65 13.80 -1.14
CA THR A 336 -8.43 13.51 -2.36
C THR A 336 -9.83 13.00 -2.02
N PHE A 337 -9.94 12.06 -1.08
CA PHE A 337 -11.23 11.59 -0.58
C PHE A 337 -12.04 12.75 0.01
N ALA A 338 -11.39 13.58 0.84
CA ALA A 338 -12.04 14.73 1.47
C ALA A 338 -12.62 15.73 0.45
N ARG A 339 -11.88 16.02 -0.62
CA ARG A 339 -12.37 16.92 -1.69
C ARG A 339 -13.55 16.33 -2.45
N ARG A 340 -13.59 15.02 -2.69
CA ARG A 340 -14.69 14.34 -3.41
C ARG A 340 -15.96 14.23 -2.58
N HIS A 341 -15.81 14.11 -1.27
CA HIS A 341 -16.90 13.82 -0.35
C HIS A 341 -17.02 14.87 0.76
N ALA A 342 -16.82 16.15 0.41
CA ALA A 342 -16.79 17.26 1.37
C ALA A 342 -18.07 17.35 2.23
N ASP A 343 -19.22 16.93 1.68
CA ASP A 343 -20.49 16.88 2.42
C ASP A 343 -20.47 15.93 3.61
N LEU A 344 -19.75 14.81 3.52
CA LEU A 344 -19.61 13.84 4.62
C LEU A 344 -18.76 14.37 5.78
N LEU A 345 -18.01 15.46 5.53
CA LEU A 345 -17.12 16.06 6.52
C LEU A 345 -17.74 17.26 7.24
N LYS A 346 -18.94 17.69 6.83
CA LYS A 346 -19.63 18.83 7.44
C LYS A 346 -19.92 18.54 8.92
N GLY A 347 -19.50 19.47 9.79
CA GLY A 347 -19.69 19.36 11.24
C GLY A 347 -18.69 18.45 11.96
N LEU A 348 -17.76 17.78 11.26
CA LEU A 348 -16.73 17.00 11.91
C LEU A 348 -15.71 17.90 12.61
N ARG A 349 -15.25 17.45 13.77
CA ARG A 349 -14.23 18.17 14.56
C ARG A 349 -12.89 18.11 13.84
N GLN A 350 -12.33 19.28 13.54
CA GLN A 350 -11.02 19.42 12.94
C GLN A 350 -9.94 19.56 14.01
N ARG A 351 -8.76 18.98 13.77
CA ARG A 351 -7.58 19.12 14.62
C ARG A 351 -6.32 19.10 13.76
N ARG A 352 -5.24 19.68 14.30
CA ARG A 352 -3.90 19.40 13.83
C ARG A 352 -3.42 18.10 14.47
N GLU A 353 -2.92 17.20 13.65
CA GLU A 353 -2.39 15.92 14.09
C GLU A 353 -0.89 15.84 13.76
N HIS A 354 -0.11 15.38 14.73
CA HIS A 354 1.26 14.94 14.51
C HIS A 354 1.23 13.46 14.10
N VAL A 355 1.63 13.17 12.87
CA VAL A 355 1.77 11.81 12.35
C VAL A 355 3.25 11.47 12.38
N ALA A 356 3.64 10.49 13.17
CA ALA A 356 5.02 9.98 13.25
C ALA A 356 5.11 8.59 12.62
N GLY A 357 6.21 8.32 11.91
CA GLY A 357 6.50 7.03 11.30
C GLY A 357 7.98 6.87 10.98
N ALA A 358 8.35 5.75 10.35
CA ALA A 358 9.70 5.54 9.85
C ALA A 358 10.07 6.65 8.86
N GLY A 359 11.08 7.46 9.19
CA GLY A 359 11.48 8.62 8.38
C GLY A 359 11.04 9.99 8.91
N GLY A 360 10.39 10.04 10.09
CA GLY A 360 10.14 11.28 10.85
C GLY A 360 8.67 11.57 11.14
N ALA A 361 8.40 12.77 11.65
CA ALA A 361 7.06 13.24 12.00
C ALA A 361 6.63 14.43 11.13
N VAL A 362 5.34 14.50 10.80
CA VAL A 362 4.72 15.60 10.05
C VAL A 362 3.45 16.08 10.73
N GLU A 363 3.21 17.39 10.71
CA GLU A 363 1.90 17.96 11.09
C GLU A 363 0.96 17.95 9.89
N ARG A 364 -0.31 17.58 10.12
CA ARG A 364 -1.38 17.66 9.12
C ARG A 364 -2.67 18.17 9.71
N SER A 365 -3.48 18.86 8.91
CA SER A 365 -4.85 19.22 9.28
C SER A 365 -5.79 18.07 8.92
N ALA A 366 -6.49 17.54 9.91
CA ALA A 366 -7.41 16.42 9.75
C ALA A 366 -8.76 16.68 10.44
N ALA A 367 -9.83 16.09 9.91
CA ALA A 367 -11.09 15.90 10.61
C ALA A 367 -11.14 14.49 11.21
N THR A 368 -11.79 14.35 12.37
CA THR A 368 -12.09 13.02 12.91
C THR A 368 -13.54 12.65 12.57
N TRP A 369 -13.73 11.53 11.88
CA TRP A 369 -15.03 10.94 11.58
C TRP A 369 -15.36 9.81 12.57
N PRO A 370 -16.19 10.07 13.60
CA PRO A 370 -16.58 9.05 14.57
C PRO A 370 -17.60 8.08 13.98
N GLY A 371 -17.50 6.79 14.33
CA GLY A 371 -18.45 5.77 13.86
C GLY A 371 -18.39 5.50 12.36
N ALA A 372 -17.27 5.83 11.70
CA ALA A 372 -17.08 5.58 10.29
C ALA A 372 -17.14 4.07 10.01
N ARG A 373 -18.05 3.67 9.14
CA ARG A 373 -18.21 2.29 8.69
C ARG A 373 -17.25 2.03 7.53
N VAL A 374 -16.41 1.01 7.67
CA VAL A 374 -15.48 0.54 6.65
C VAL A 374 -15.89 -0.86 6.22
N ARG A 375 -16.11 -1.05 4.92
CA ARG A 375 -16.55 -2.30 4.32
C ARG A 375 -15.58 -2.76 3.24
N ILE A 376 -15.18 -4.03 3.26
CA ILE A 376 -14.34 -4.66 2.24
C ILE A 376 -15.01 -5.98 1.84
N GLY A 377 -15.47 -6.06 0.59
CA GLY A 377 -16.30 -7.18 0.17
C GLY A 377 -17.55 -7.31 1.05
N SER A 378 -17.75 -8.48 1.65
CA SER A 378 -18.84 -8.79 2.59
C SER A 378 -18.52 -8.47 4.05
N HIS A 379 -17.30 -8.04 4.37
CA HIS A 379 -16.86 -7.78 5.74
C HIS A 379 -17.00 -6.30 6.08
N GLU A 380 -17.40 -6.00 7.31
CA GLU A 380 -17.64 -4.64 7.78
C GLU A 380 -17.12 -4.47 9.20
N THR A 381 -16.57 -3.28 9.48
CA THR A 381 -16.23 -2.83 10.84
C THR A 381 -16.59 -1.35 11.00
N VAL A 382 -16.72 -0.91 12.26
CA VAL A 382 -17.01 0.48 12.61
C VAL A 382 -15.87 1.03 13.45
N LEU A 383 -15.25 2.09 12.95
CA LEU A 383 -14.13 2.76 13.61
C LEU A 383 -14.64 3.79 14.62
N ALA A 384 -14.03 3.82 15.81
CA ALA A 384 -14.36 4.81 16.84
C ALA A 384 -14.04 6.24 16.39
N GLY A 385 -13.01 6.40 15.55
CA GLY A 385 -12.67 7.65 14.89
C GLY A 385 -11.72 7.38 13.72
N LEU A 386 -12.12 7.79 12.52
CA LEU A 386 -11.31 7.73 11.31
C LEU A 386 -10.76 9.12 11.01
N ALA A 387 -9.44 9.24 10.86
CA ALA A 387 -8.82 10.50 10.47
C ALA A 387 -9.06 10.76 8.97
N VAL A 388 -9.46 11.97 8.63
CA VAL A 388 -9.66 12.42 7.25
C VAL A 388 -8.81 13.66 7.02
N GLU A 389 -7.79 13.55 6.17
CA GLU A 389 -6.92 14.67 5.86
C GLU A 389 -7.70 15.75 5.10
N LEU A 390 -7.68 17.00 5.61
CA LEU A 390 -8.45 18.11 5.02
C LEU A 390 -7.61 18.94 4.05
N ALA A 391 -6.34 19.13 4.39
CA ALA A 391 -5.28 19.71 3.55
C ALA A 391 -3.93 19.54 4.26
N GLY A 392 -2.86 19.23 3.53
CA GLY A 392 -1.51 19.27 4.10
C GLY A 392 -0.35 18.91 3.16
N GLY A 393 0.37 19.93 2.67
CA GLY A 393 1.77 19.80 2.23
C GLY A 393 2.01 19.27 0.80
N THR A 394 3.27 19.36 0.35
CA THR A 394 3.73 18.92 -0.98
C THR A 394 3.56 17.41 -1.16
N GLY A 395 2.43 17.01 -1.75
CA GLY A 395 2.13 15.63 -2.18
C GLY A 395 0.86 15.07 -1.55
N ALA A 396 -0.03 14.50 -2.37
CA ALA A 396 -1.21 13.79 -1.88
C ALA A 396 -0.79 12.43 -1.30
N SER A 397 -0.99 12.21 -0.01
CA SER A 397 -0.84 10.87 0.58
C SER A 397 -2.09 10.03 0.27
N PRO A 398 -1.95 8.73 0.00
CA PRO A 398 -3.10 7.86 -0.21
C PRO A 398 -3.92 7.68 1.08
N SER A 399 -5.17 7.25 0.94
CA SER A 399 -5.92 6.72 2.08
C SER A 399 -5.24 5.44 2.56
N VAL A 400 -5.23 5.17 3.86
CA VAL A 400 -4.51 4.05 4.48
C VAL A 400 -5.48 3.15 5.23
N LEU A 401 -5.32 1.84 5.06
CA LEU A 401 -6.01 0.81 5.80
C LEU A 401 -5.04 0.13 6.77
N GLY A 402 -5.22 0.39 8.06
CA GLY A 402 -4.35 -0.05 9.13
C GLY A 402 -4.94 -1.16 10.02
N GLU A 403 -4.22 -1.43 11.11
CA GLU A 403 -4.52 -2.49 12.08
C GLU A 403 -5.84 -2.30 12.86
N ASP A 404 -6.38 -1.08 12.93
CA ASP A 404 -7.69 -0.82 13.50
C ASP A 404 -8.84 -1.43 12.69
N VAL A 405 -8.63 -1.65 11.38
CA VAL A 405 -9.52 -2.42 10.51
C VAL A 405 -9.08 -3.89 10.45
N LEU A 406 -7.79 -4.16 10.18
CA LEU A 406 -7.29 -5.54 10.01
C LEU A 406 -7.49 -6.39 11.28
N GLY A 407 -7.19 -5.82 12.44
CA GLY A 407 -7.32 -6.46 13.75
C GLY A 407 -8.76 -6.60 14.26
N ALA A 408 -9.76 -6.11 13.52
CA ALA A 408 -11.18 -6.28 13.83
C ALA A 408 -11.70 -7.68 13.52
N PHE A 409 -10.92 -8.51 12.82
CA PHE A 409 -11.29 -9.87 12.39
C PHE A 409 -10.35 -10.91 13.02
N ASP A 410 -10.81 -12.16 13.13
CA ASP A 410 -10.02 -13.27 13.72
C ASP A 410 -8.75 -13.57 12.91
N TRP A 411 -8.77 -13.25 11.62
CA TRP A 411 -7.60 -13.27 10.75
C TRP A 411 -7.85 -12.41 9.51
N TRP A 412 -6.77 -12.05 8.84
CA TRP A 412 -6.79 -11.51 7.48
C TRP A 412 -5.74 -12.22 6.63
N SER A 413 -5.99 -12.35 5.32
CA SER A 413 -5.11 -13.06 4.39
C SER A 413 -4.94 -12.28 3.12
N VAL A 414 -3.72 -12.29 2.58
CA VAL A 414 -3.42 -11.76 1.25
C VAL A 414 -3.03 -12.90 0.33
N ASP A 415 -3.67 -12.98 -0.82
CA ASP A 415 -3.34 -13.89 -1.93
C ASP A 415 -2.90 -13.06 -3.14
N PHE A 416 -1.60 -13.13 -3.47
CA PHE A 416 -1.02 -12.37 -4.58
C PHE A 416 -1.29 -12.97 -5.96
N ALA A 417 -1.68 -14.25 -6.04
CA ALA A 417 -2.07 -14.87 -7.30
C ALA A 417 -3.49 -14.43 -7.70
N ARG A 418 -4.39 -14.35 -6.72
CA ARG A 418 -5.78 -13.88 -6.91
C ARG A 418 -5.94 -12.37 -6.77
N MET A 419 -4.91 -11.70 -6.26
CA MET A 419 -4.94 -10.27 -5.92
C MET A 419 -6.10 -9.97 -4.96
N GLU A 420 -6.16 -10.70 -3.85
CA GLU A 420 -7.30 -10.71 -2.94
C GLU A 420 -6.86 -10.55 -1.47
N LEU A 421 -7.57 -9.69 -0.75
CA LEU A 421 -7.56 -9.54 0.70
C LEU A 421 -8.85 -10.16 1.25
N GLU A 422 -8.68 -11.20 2.07
CA GLU A 422 -9.75 -11.95 2.72
C GLU A 422 -9.72 -11.72 4.22
N PHE A 423 -10.88 -11.83 4.86
CA PHE A 423 -11.02 -11.74 6.31
C PHE A 423 -11.71 -12.99 6.87
N GLY A 424 -11.39 -13.29 8.12
CA GLY A 424 -12.16 -14.21 8.94
C GLY A 424 -13.37 -13.55 9.58
N PRO A 425 -14.06 -14.27 10.47
CA PRO A 425 -15.16 -13.71 11.26
C PRO A 425 -14.74 -12.44 12.01
N ALA A 426 -15.68 -11.51 12.15
CA ALA A 426 -15.47 -10.32 12.98
C ALA A 426 -15.29 -10.72 14.44
N ARG A 427 -14.30 -10.13 15.10
CA ARG A 427 -14.04 -10.35 16.52
C ARG A 427 -15.16 -9.72 17.33
N THR A 428 -15.80 -10.51 18.17
CA THR A 428 -16.62 -9.95 19.26
C THR A 428 -15.66 -9.22 20.18
N ARG A 429 -15.72 -7.88 20.19
CA ARG A 429 -14.98 -7.10 21.19
C ARG A 429 -15.52 -7.53 22.55
N ALA A 430 -14.72 -8.29 23.32
CA ALA A 430 -14.93 -8.36 24.75
C ALA A 430 -14.97 -6.92 25.26
N LYS A 431 -16.03 -6.54 25.98
CA LYS A 431 -16.15 -5.22 26.60
C LYS A 431 -14.89 -5.03 27.45
N HIS A 432 -13.93 -4.24 26.95
CA HIS A 432 -12.84 -3.80 27.80
C HIS A 432 -13.50 -2.96 28.89
N ALA A 433 -13.39 -3.42 30.14
CA ALA A 433 -13.70 -2.61 31.29
C ALA A 433 -12.91 -1.29 31.16
N PRO A 434 -13.53 -0.14 31.48
CA PRO A 434 -12.83 1.14 31.39
C PRO A 434 -11.55 1.06 32.20
N ALA A 435 -10.44 1.49 31.59
CA ALA A 435 -9.18 1.67 32.28
C ALA A 435 -9.44 2.58 33.49
N VAL A 436 -9.11 2.07 34.69
CA VAL A 436 -9.13 2.86 35.92
C VAL A 436 -8.21 4.06 35.69
N PRO A 437 -8.69 5.31 35.84
CA PRO A 437 -7.81 6.47 35.74
C PRO A 437 -6.76 6.37 36.84
N SER A 438 -5.48 6.33 36.47
CA SER A 438 -4.39 6.44 37.41
C SER A 438 -4.53 7.77 38.15
N ALA A 439 -4.76 7.70 39.46
CA ALA A 439 -4.81 8.85 40.34
C ALA A 439 -3.54 9.70 40.16
N GLY A 440 -3.73 11.00 40.00
CA GLY A 440 -2.65 11.95 39.92
C GLY A 440 -1.89 12.01 41.24
N THR A 441 -0.57 11.81 41.17
CA THR A 441 0.36 12.31 42.19
C THR A 441 0.93 13.62 41.68
N SER A 442 0.37 14.70 42.20
CA SER A 442 1.05 15.98 42.38
C SER A 442 2.34 15.74 43.17
N TYR A 443 3.46 16.24 42.66
CA TYR A 443 4.55 16.69 43.52
C TYR A 443 4.91 18.11 43.11
N ALA A 444 4.65 19.03 44.03
CA ALA A 444 5.27 20.34 44.10
C ALA A 444 6.71 20.15 44.58
N ASP A 445 7.65 20.64 43.77
CA ASP A 445 8.72 21.61 44.08
C ASP A 445 9.88 21.46 43.08
#